data_AF-A0A7K3YZG8-F1
#
_entry.id   AF-A0A7K3YZG8-F1
#
_cell.length_a   1.000
_cell.length_b   1.000
_cell.length_c   1.000
_cell.angle_alpha   90.00
_cell.angle_beta   90.00
_cell.angle_gamma   90.00
#
_symmetry.space_group_name_H-M   'P 1'
#
loop_
_entity.id
_entity.type
_entity.pdbx_description
1 polymer ?
#
loop_
_entity_poly.entity_id
_entity_poly.type
_entity_poly.pdbx_seq_one_letter_code
_entity_poly.pdbx_strand_id
1 'polypeptide(L)' 'GNITLVEEKPVFSHHCEVCCACIHACPVQAIQAGSQTGNRQRYRNPNVTLADLKIPKTETS' A
#
# COMPACT_ATOMS: atom_id res chain seq x y z
N GLY A 1 8.63 2.65 3.59
CA GLY A 1 7.16 2.61 3.76
C GLY A 1 6.63 3.85 3.10
N ASN A 2 5.67 3.71 2.19
CA ASN A 2 5.40 4.75 1.19
C ASN A 2 4.18 5.63 1.49
N ILE A 3 3.62 5.47 2.69
CA ILE A 3 2.41 6.13 3.17
C ILE A 3 2.72 6.72 4.54
N THR A 4 2.37 7.99 4.72
CA THR A 4 2.37 8.69 6.01
C THR A 4 0.96 9.09 6.38
N LEU A 5 0.65 9.19 7.67
CA LEU A 5 -0.65 9.69 8.13
C LEU A 5 -0.53 11.19 8.40
N VAL A 6 -1.33 12.00 7.71
CA VAL A 6 -1.42 13.46 7.91
C VAL A 6 -2.89 13.78 8.12
N GLU A 7 -3.24 14.41 9.24
CA GLU A 7 -4.64 14.73 9.58
C GLU A 7 -5.57 13.52 9.45
N GLU A 8 -5.14 12.36 9.96
CA GLU A 8 -5.85 11.08 9.91
C GLU A 8 -6.08 10.51 8.50
N LYS A 9 -5.50 11.11 7.47
CA LYS A 9 -5.59 10.67 6.08
C LYS A 9 -4.27 10.07 5.60
N PRO A 10 -4.32 8.97 4.83
CA PRO A 10 -3.12 8.41 4.22
C PRO A 10 -2.63 9.32 3.09
N VAL A 11 -1.39 9.79 3.20
CA VAL A 11 -0.68 10.55 2.16
C VAL A 11 0.36 9.65 1.52
N PHE A 12 0.29 9.50 0.19
CA PHE A 12 1.26 8.75 -0.60
C PHE A 12 2.44 9.64 -0.95
N SER A 13 3.65 9.20 -0.62
CA SER A 13 4.88 9.94 -0.93
C SER A 13 5.29 9.79 -2.40
N HIS A 14 6.20 10.64 -2.87
CA HIS A 14 6.75 10.67 -4.24
C HIS A 14 7.37 9.35 -4.71
N HIS A 15 7.80 8.50 -3.78
CA HIS A 15 8.34 7.16 -4.05
C HIS A 15 7.27 6.06 -4.18
N CYS A 16 5.98 6.43 -4.15
CA CYS A 16 4.89 5.50 -4.43
C CYS A 16 4.72 5.33 -5.95
N GLU A 17 5.07 4.16 -6.47
CA GLU A 17 4.89 3.79 -7.89
C GLU A 17 3.45 3.37 -8.25
N VAL A 18 2.50 3.52 -7.32
CA VAL A 18 1.08 3.16 -7.52
C VAL A 18 0.87 1.65 -7.79
N CYS A 19 1.73 0.78 -7.24
CA CYS A 19 1.58 -0.68 -7.37
C CYS A 19 0.32 -1.27 -6.71
N CYS A 20 -0.35 -0.49 -5.85
CA CYS A 20 -1.56 -0.88 -5.11
C CYS A 20 -1.38 -2.06 -4.13
N ALA A 21 -0.16 -2.57 -3.91
CA ALA A 21 0.08 -3.72 -3.03
C ALA A 21 -0.44 -3.48 -1.60
N CYS A 22 -0.21 -2.30 -1.03
CA CYS A 22 -0.71 -1.90 0.28
C CYS A 22 -2.25 -1.83 0.35
N ILE A 23 -2.89 -1.33 -0.71
CA ILE A 23 -4.36 -1.23 -0.83
C ILE A 23 -4.98 -2.63 -0.83
N HIS A 24 -4.40 -3.55 -1.62
CA HIS A 24 -4.84 -4.93 -1.74
C HIS A 24 -4.55 -5.79 -0.49
N ALA A 25 -3.50 -5.43 0.25
CA ALA A 25 -3.07 -6.16 1.45
C ALA A 25 -3.77 -5.72 2.74
N CYS A 26 -4.38 -4.53 2.78
CA CYS A 26 -4.99 -4.00 3.99
C CYS A 26 -6.26 -4.80 4.38
N PRO A 27 -6.28 -5.50 5.52
CA PRO A 27 -7.40 -6.37 5.90
C PRO A 27 -8.69 -5.59 6.20
N VAL A 28 -8.56 -4.36 6.70
CA VAL A 28 -9.67 -3.47 7.07
C VAL A 28 -9.99 -2.42 6.00
N GLN A 29 -9.33 -2.49 4.84
CA GLN A 29 -9.54 -1.57 3.71
C GLN A 29 -9.40 -0.07 4.03
N ALA A 30 -8.58 0.28 5.03
CA ALA A 30 -8.38 1.66 5.47
C ALA A 30 -7.62 2.54 4.46
N ILE A 31 -6.93 1.92 3.49
CA ILE A 31 -6.11 2.64 2.50
C ILE A 31 -6.90 2.75 1.19
N GLN A 32 -7.09 3.99 0.74
CA GLN A 32 -7.75 4.34 -0.52
C GLN A 32 -6.95 5.44 -1.23
N ALA A 33 -6.72 5.27 -2.53
CA ALA A 33 -6.25 6.32 -3.44
C ALA A 33 -7.44 6.82 -4.29
N GLY A 34 -8.12 7.84 -3.78
CA GLY A 34 -9.27 8.46 -4.43
C GLY A 34 -10.48 7.53 -4.61
N SER A 35 -11.45 7.97 -5.42
CA SER A 35 -12.71 7.26 -5.66
C SER A 35 -12.53 5.95 -6.44
N GLN A 36 -11.51 5.86 -7.29
CA GLN A 36 -11.28 4.69 -8.15
C GLN A 36 -10.92 3.42 -7.38
N THR A 37 -10.22 3.57 -6.25
CA THR A 37 -9.80 2.41 -5.44
C THR A 37 -10.81 2.07 -4.33
N GLY A 38 -11.66 3.02 -3.93
CA GLY A 38 -12.74 2.82 -2.94
C GLY A 38 -13.69 1.67 -3.28
N ASN A 39 -14.08 1.59 -4.56
CA ASN A 39 -15.04 0.58 -5.03
C ASN A 39 -14.37 -0.68 -5.61
N ARG A 40 -13.03 -0.75 -5.59
CA ARG A 40 -12.28 -1.85 -6.22
C ARG A 40 -12.16 -3.06 -5.29
N GLN A 41 -12.50 -4.24 -5.81
CA GLN A 41 -12.34 -5.49 -5.07
C GLN A 41 -10.88 -5.73 -4.65
N ARG A 42 -10.68 -6.24 -3.43
CA ARG A 42 -9.36 -6.51 -2.85
C ARG A 42 -8.91 -7.93 -3.20
N TYR A 43 -8.19 -8.05 -4.31
CA TYR A 43 -7.51 -9.30 -4.65
C TYR A 43 -6.24 -9.52 -3.82
N ARG A 44 -6.10 -10.69 -3.21
CA ARG A 44 -4.87 -11.15 -2.53
C ARG A 44 -4.48 -12.50 -3.11
N ASN A 45 -3.30 -12.60 -3.72
CA ASN A 45 -2.76 -13.88 -4.15
C ASN A 45 -2.43 -14.73 -2.89
N PRO A 46 -3.03 -15.92 -2.71
CA PRO A 46 -2.80 -16.75 -1.53
C PRO A 46 -1.35 -17.23 -1.40
N ASN A 47 -0.59 -17.24 -2.50
CA ASN A 47 0.81 -17.67 -2.52
C ASN A 47 1.81 -16.53 -2.23
N VAL A 48 1.33 -15.29 -2.00
CA VAL A 48 2.19 -14.12 -1.75
C VAL A 48 1.91 -13.55 -0.36
N THR A 49 2.90 -13.62 0.51
CA THR A 49 2.84 -13.13 1.89
C THR A 49 3.08 -11.63 1.96
N LEU A 50 2.96 -11.03 3.15
CA LEU A 50 3.37 -9.64 3.36
C LEU A 50 4.90 -9.50 3.38
N ALA A 51 5.62 -10.56 3.75
CA ALA A 51 7.08 -10.55 3.74
C ALA A 51 7.62 -10.40 2.32
N ASP A 52 6.99 -11.08 1.35
CA ASP A 52 7.35 -11.01 -0.07
C ASP A 52 7.14 -9.61 -0.67
N LEU A 53 6.25 -8.80 -0.08
CA LEU A 53 5.96 -7.42 -0.51
C LEU A 53 6.86 -6.37 0.15
N LYS A 54 7.65 -6.75 1.16
CA LYS A 54 8.56 -5.80 1.81
C LYS A 54 9.75 -5.56 0.89
N ILE A 55 9.81 -4.37 0.31
CA ILE A 55 11.00 -3.90 -0.38
C ILE A 55 12.10 -3.76 0.69
N PRO A 56 13.23 -4.49 0.58
CA PRO A 56 14.36 -4.30 1.49
C PRO A 56 14.84 -2.86 1.37
N LYS A 57 14.99 -2.18 2.51
CA LYS A 57 15.72 -0.91 2.53
C LYS A 57 17.18 -1.27 2.25
N THR A 58 17.64 -1.08 1.02
CA THR A 58 19.07 -1.06 0.74
C THR A 58 19.70 -0.02 1.66
N GLU A 59 20.66 -0.46 2.48
CA GLU A 59 21.48 0.42 3.30
C GLU A 59 22.09 1.48 2.37
N THR A 60 21.69 2.73 2.59
CA THR A 60 22.32 3.87 1.95
C THR A 60 23.67 4.03 2.63
N SER A 61 24.76 3.70 1.92
CA SER A 61 26.12 4.16 2.29
C SER A 61 26.25 5.66 2.05
#